data_AF-A0AAU6F0S3-F1
#
_entry.id   AF-A0AAU6F0S3-F1
#
_cell.length_a   1.000
_cell.length_b   1.000
_cell.length_c   1.000
_cell.angle_alpha   90.00
_cell.angle_beta   90.00
_cell.angle_gamma   90.00
#
_symmetry.space_group_name_H-M   'P 1'
#
loop_
_entity.id
_entity.type
_entity.pdbx_description
1 polymer ?
#
loop_
_entity_poly.entity_id
_entity_poly.type
_entity_poly.pdbx_seq_one_letter_code
_entity_poly.pdbx_strand_id
1 'polypeptide(L)'
;MTDNTPQDDERAIAGIQVPFRAGPYFSTRTDDPATLGAYAESVGRQVVREECEGWLRLGSDGGYELCVDPNNTVKAVLLDFEETDRFVNSSPEAFRYGLLELRRTLEAILSTDDPQTASRAFDRLSESLRAQDPGAFGDREDWWPLVLDDIRDTASAPNYAAFEYIGPDGTKQILTQSGAIGEHPEERLWSTLHAAGVPADRVQRIHTDLQPCFLPGHYCSLWLAEIFPDAQMTHTFPYGETAASRAEGIRRLNESAVQGS
;
A
#
# COMPACT_ATOMS: atom_id res chain seq x y z
N MET A 1 11.71 -30.51 25.08
CA MET A 1 11.08 -30.74 23.77
C MET A 1 9.65 -30.27 23.86
N THR A 2 9.47 -28.97 23.68
CA THR A 2 8.18 -28.37 23.33
C THR A 2 8.41 -27.86 21.92
N ASP A 3 7.76 -28.55 20.99
CA ASP A 3 7.74 -28.24 19.57
C ASP A 3 7.08 -26.87 19.42
N ASN A 4 7.87 -25.83 19.14
CA ASN A 4 7.37 -24.50 18.81
C ASN A 4 7.47 -24.35 17.29
N THR A 5 6.64 -25.10 16.57
CA THR A 5 6.36 -24.83 15.18
C THR A 5 5.43 -23.61 15.13
N PRO A 6 5.76 -22.49 14.47
CA PRO A 6 4.78 -21.42 14.26
C PRO A 6 3.72 -21.93 13.29
N GLN A 7 2.62 -22.48 13.81
CA GLN A 7 1.61 -23.16 13.02
C GLN A 7 0.40 -22.26 12.64
N ASP A 8 0.36 -20.98 13.04
CA ASP A 8 -0.81 -20.10 12.81
C ASP A 8 -0.41 -18.68 12.33
N ASP A 9 0.19 -18.55 11.14
CA ASP A 9 0.46 -17.22 10.54
C ASP A 9 0.03 -17.13 9.06
N GLU A 10 -0.69 -18.15 8.60
CA GLU A 10 -1.29 -18.21 7.28
C GLU A 10 -2.77 -18.58 7.38
N ARG A 11 -3.55 -18.07 6.44
CA ARG A 11 -4.96 -18.35 6.27
C ARG A 11 -5.15 -19.31 5.10
N ALA A 12 -5.92 -20.36 5.32
CA ALA A 12 -6.36 -21.30 4.29
C ALA A 12 -7.71 -20.83 3.68
N ILE A 13 -7.75 -20.58 2.38
CA ILE A 13 -8.95 -20.14 1.65
C ILE A 13 -9.12 -21.07 0.45
N ALA A 14 -10.13 -21.95 0.49
CA ALA A 14 -10.38 -22.95 -0.54
C ALA A 14 -9.13 -23.77 -0.95
N GLY A 15 -8.23 -24.06 0.01
CA GLY A 15 -6.99 -24.81 -0.22
C GLY A 15 -5.76 -23.95 -0.55
N ILE A 16 -5.94 -22.66 -0.85
CA ILE A 16 -4.86 -21.70 -1.06
C ILE A 16 -4.41 -21.17 0.31
N GLN A 17 -3.11 -21.16 0.56
CA GLN A 17 -2.54 -20.56 1.77
C GLN A 17 -2.03 -19.15 1.45
N VAL A 18 -2.32 -18.18 2.32
CA VAL A 18 -1.76 -16.83 2.23
C VAL A 18 -1.38 -16.34 3.63
N PRO A 19 -0.30 -15.56 3.81
CA PRO A 19 0.01 -14.98 5.12
C PRO A 19 -1.09 -14.02 5.57
N PHE A 20 -1.31 -13.84 6.87
CA PHE A 20 -2.32 -12.86 7.32
C PHE A 20 -1.98 -11.43 6.91
N ARG A 21 -0.69 -11.12 6.76
CA ARG A 21 -0.19 -9.81 6.35
C ARG A 21 1.14 -9.92 5.61
N ALA A 22 1.37 -9.04 4.65
CA ALA A 22 2.68 -8.79 4.06
C ALA A 22 2.90 -7.28 3.90
N GLY A 23 3.50 -6.65 4.92
CA GLY A 23 3.65 -5.20 4.96
C GLY A 23 2.30 -4.46 4.94
N PRO A 24 2.26 -3.23 4.40
CA PRO A 24 1.01 -2.54 4.10
C PRO A 24 0.28 -3.14 2.90
N TYR A 25 1.00 -3.83 2.01
CA TYR A 25 0.52 -4.23 0.68
C TYR A 25 -0.50 -5.37 0.69
N PHE A 26 -0.55 -6.19 1.75
CA PHE A 26 -1.53 -7.29 1.82
C PHE A 26 -2.00 -7.53 3.23
N SER A 27 -3.31 -7.74 3.38
CA SER A 27 -3.89 -8.29 4.60
C SER A 27 -5.12 -9.16 4.30
N THR A 28 -5.41 -10.09 5.21
CA THR A 28 -6.60 -10.94 5.16
C THR A 28 -7.03 -11.30 6.59
N ARG A 29 -8.29 -11.69 6.80
CA ARG A 29 -8.79 -12.06 8.14
C ARG A 29 -9.49 -13.41 8.11
N THR A 30 -9.43 -14.16 9.22
CA THR A 30 -10.01 -15.51 9.32
C THR A 30 -11.51 -15.54 9.02
N ASP A 31 -12.21 -14.48 9.40
CA ASP A 31 -13.66 -14.31 9.31
C ASP A 31 -14.15 -13.73 7.97
N ASP A 32 -13.26 -13.26 7.09
CA ASP A 32 -13.68 -12.69 5.81
C ASP A 32 -14.41 -13.75 4.96
N PRO A 33 -15.52 -13.42 4.29
CA PRO A 33 -16.15 -14.31 3.33
C PRO A 33 -15.19 -14.71 2.21
N ALA A 34 -15.33 -15.96 1.73
CA ALA A 34 -14.42 -16.51 0.72
C ALA A 34 -14.66 -15.92 -0.68
N THR A 35 -15.89 -15.51 -1.01
CA THR A 35 -16.24 -14.93 -2.31
C THR A 35 -16.29 -13.41 -2.23
N LEU A 36 -15.92 -12.72 -3.32
CA LEU A 36 -15.94 -11.27 -3.38
C LEU A 36 -17.33 -10.67 -3.10
N GLY A 37 -18.39 -11.24 -3.67
CA GLY A 37 -19.77 -10.76 -3.46
C GLY A 37 -20.21 -10.83 -2.00
N ALA A 38 -20.02 -11.98 -1.35
CA ALA A 38 -20.34 -12.13 0.07
C ALA A 38 -19.51 -11.19 0.96
N TYR A 39 -18.24 -10.93 0.60
CA TYR A 39 -17.43 -9.95 1.31
C TYR A 39 -17.99 -8.54 1.13
N ALA A 40 -18.29 -8.13 -0.11
CA ALA A 40 -18.86 -6.81 -0.42
C ALA A 40 -20.17 -6.58 0.37
N GLU A 41 -21.07 -7.55 0.38
CA GLU A 41 -22.30 -7.51 1.19
C GLU A 41 -21.99 -7.32 2.68
N SER A 42 -21.02 -8.07 3.22
CA SER A 42 -20.66 -8.01 4.65
C SER A 42 -20.11 -6.65 5.09
N VAL A 43 -19.51 -5.88 4.18
CA VAL A 43 -18.96 -4.54 4.43
C VAL A 43 -19.86 -3.41 3.88
N GLY A 44 -21.05 -3.74 3.39
CA GLY A 44 -22.02 -2.77 2.87
C GLY A 44 -21.58 -2.08 1.57
N ARG A 45 -20.78 -2.77 0.75
CA ARG A 45 -20.27 -2.30 -0.55
C ARG A 45 -20.83 -3.12 -1.70
N GLN A 46 -20.59 -2.66 -2.94
CA GLN A 46 -21.10 -3.30 -4.15
C GLN A 46 -19.99 -3.79 -5.06
N VAL A 47 -20.17 -5.00 -5.61
CA VAL A 47 -19.37 -5.46 -6.75
C VAL A 47 -20.01 -4.91 -8.02
N VAL A 48 -19.38 -3.91 -8.63
CA VAL A 48 -19.93 -3.26 -9.85
C VAL A 48 -19.85 -4.20 -11.06
N ARG A 49 -18.78 -5.00 -11.14
CA ARG A 49 -18.55 -5.99 -12.19
C ARG A 49 -19.12 -7.34 -11.77
N GLU A 50 -20.35 -7.63 -12.18
CA GLU A 50 -21.09 -8.85 -11.80
C GLU A 50 -20.28 -10.14 -12.04
N GLU A 51 -19.44 -10.19 -13.08
CA GLU A 51 -18.59 -11.36 -13.35
C GLU A 51 -17.58 -11.66 -12.24
N CYS A 52 -17.22 -10.67 -11.42
CA CYS A 52 -16.30 -10.78 -10.30
C CYS A 52 -16.96 -11.26 -9.01
N GLU A 53 -18.29 -11.25 -8.91
CA GLU A 53 -19.02 -11.50 -7.67
C GLU A 53 -18.74 -12.90 -7.08
N GLY A 54 -18.56 -13.89 -7.96
CA GLY A 54 -18.20 -15.27 -7.61
C GLY A 54 -16.71 -15.55 -7.47
N TRP A 55 -15.82 -14.55 -7.66
CA TRP A 55 -14.38 -14.77 -7.58
C TRP A 55 -13.95 -15.04 -6.13
N LEU A 56 -12.91 -15.86 -5.97
CA LEU A 56 -12.38 -16.20 -4.66
C LEU A 56 -11.51 -15.06 -4.13
N ARG A 57 -11.92 -14.44 -3.03
CA ARG A 57 -11.16 -13.36 -2.39
C ARG A 57 -10.06 -13.91 -1.48
N LEU A 58 -8.83 -13.50 -1.74
CA LEU A 58 -7.67 -13.86 -0.93
C LEU A 58 -7.42 -12.86 0.21
N GLY A 59 -7.65 -11.57 -0.04
CA GLY A 59 -7.43 -10.49 0.90
C GLY A 59 -7.57 -9.13 0.23
N SER A 60 -6.98 -8.10 0.83
CA SER A 60 -7.01 -6.71 0.35
C SER A 60 -5.62 -6.10 0.41
N ASP A 61 -5.35 -5.17 -0.51
CA ASP A 61 -4.20 -4.27 -0.42
C ASP A 61 -4.54 -2.92 0.23
N GLY A 62 -5.72 -2.78 0.85
CA GLY A 62 -6.19 -1.56 1.51
C GLY A 62 -7.10 -0.68 0.64
N GLY A 63 -7.15 -0.94 -0.68
CA GLY A 63 -8.07 -0.27 -1.60
C GLY A 63 -8.75 -1.24 -2.56
N TYR A 64 -8.00 -2.20 -3.09
CA TYR A 64 -8.47 -3.24 -3.99
C TYR A 64 -8.56 -4.58 -3.28
N GLU A 65 -9.54 -5.38 -3.67
CA GLU A 65 -9.71 -6.76 -3.24
C GLU A 65 -8.92 -7.69 -4.17
N LEU A 66 -8.03 -8.50 -3.59
CA LEU A 66 -7.19 -9.42 -4.34
C LEU A 66 -7.90 -10.76 -4.48
N CYS A 67 -8.28 -11.11 -5.71
CA CYS A 67 -9.19 -12.19 -6.03
C CYS A 67 -8.59 -13.16 -7.05
N VAL A 68 -9.01 -14.43 -7.01
CA VAL A 68 -8.70 -15.45 -8.03
C VAL A 68 -9.85 -15.52 -9.01
N ASP A 69 -9.54 -15.30 -10.29
CA ASP A 69 -10.48 -15.39 -11.39
C ASP A 69 -10.73 -16.86 -11.82
N PRO A 70 -11.70 -17.14 -12.72
CA PRO A 70 -11.95 -18.49 -13.23
C PRO A 70 -10.79 -19.11 -14.02
N ASN A 71 -9.82 -18.32 -14.47
CA ASN A 71 -8.61 -18.79 -15.15
C ASN A 71 -7.47 -19.12 -14.17
N ASN A 72 -7.75 -19.12 -12.86
CA ASN A 72 -6.77 -19.33 -11.80
C ASN A 72 -5.65 -18.26 -11.80
N THR A 73 -5.99 -17.03 -12.17
CA THR A 73 -5.12 -15.85 -12.14
C THR A 73 -5.51 -14.94 -10.98
N VAL A 74 -4.53 -14.30 -10.34
CA VAL A 74 -4.80 -13.32 -9.27
C VAL A 74 -4.95 -11.92 -9.86
N LYS A 75 -6.05 -11.25 -9.51
CA LYS A 75 -6.46 -9.92 -9.97
C LYS A 75 -6.78 -9.01 -8.78
N ALA A 76 -6.45 -7.73 -8.87
CA ALA A 76 -6.93 -6.72 -7.92
C ALA A 76 -8.20 -6.08 -8.48
N VAL A 77 -9.29 -6.11 -7.71
CA VAL A 77 -10.63 -5.66 -8.11
C VAL A 77 -11.10 -4.56 -7.16
N LEU A 78 -11.59 -3.45 -7.70
CA LEU A 78 -12.14 -2.34 -6.90
C LEU A 78 -13.64 -2.57 -6.66
N LEU A 79 -14.11 -2.30 -5.44
CA LEU A 79 -15.54 -2.26 -5.11
C LEU A 79 -16.09 -0.86 -5.39
N ASP A 80 -17.41 -0.75 -5.58
CA ASP A 80 -18.18 0.50 -5.74
C ASP A 80 -17.90 1.32 -7.02
N PHE A 81 -16.81 1.04 -7.74
CA PHE A 81 -16.39 1.76 -8.94
C PHE A 81 -16.12 0.81 -10.11
N GLU A 82 -16.43 1.27 -11.32
CA GLU A 82 -16.12 0.55 -12.55
C GLU A 82 -14.68 0.88 -12.98
N GLU A 83 -13.74 0.08 -12.50
CA GLU A 83 -12.32 0.18 -12.86
C GLU A 83 -11.82 -1.14 -13.46
N THR A 84 -10.79 -1.02 -14.31
CA THR A 84 -10.15 -2.21 -14.89
C THR A 84 -9.45 -2.99 -13.79
N ASP A 85 -9.59 -4.31 -13.78
CA ASP A 85 -8.82 -5.12 -12.85
C ASP A 85 -7.32 -5.03 -13.13
N ARG A 86 -6.54 -5.00 -12.06
CA ARG A 86 -5.08 -5.00 -12.16
C ARG A 86 -4.57 -6.43 -12.14
N PHE A 87 -3.65 -6.78 -13.04
CA PHE A 87 -2.99 -8.08 -12.96
C PHE A 87 -2.06 -8.13 -11.74
N VAL A 88 -2.11 -9.25 -11.01
CA VAL A 88 -1.28 -9.48 -9.82
C VAL A 88 -0.32 -10.63 -10.07
N ASN A 89 -0.84 -11.83 -10.35
CA ASN A 89 -0.03 -13.01 -10.62
C ASN A 89 -0.73 -14.00 -11.52
N SER A 90 0.06 -14.78 -12.24
CA SER A 90 -0.39 -15.87 -13.11
C SER A 90 -1.02 -17.05 -12.33
N SER A 91 -0.76 -17.16 -11.01
CA SER A 91 -1.42 -18.16 -10.15
C SER A 91 -1.43 -17.76 -8.66
N PRO A 92 -2.34 -18.33 -7.85
CA PRO A 92 -2.35 -18.11 -6.40
C PRO A 92 -1.08 -18.60 -5.70
N GLU A 93 -0.43 -19.65 -6.19
CA GLU A 93 0.82 -20.18 -5.65
C GLU A 93 1.98 -19.19 -5.88
N ALA A 94 2.05 -18.58 -7.07
CA ALA A 94 3.01 -17.52 -7.37
C ALA A 94 2.77 -16.29 -6.49
N PHE A 95 1.51 -15.92 -6.27
CA PHE A 95 1.16 -14.83 -5.37
C PHE A 95 1.56 -15.12 -3.92
N ARG A 96 1.23 -16.30 -3.39
CA ARG A 96 1.67 -16.73 -2.04
C ARG A 96 3.20 -16.67 -1.91
N TYR A 97 3.93 -17.19 -2.89
CA TYR A 97 5.39 -17.13 -2.91
C TYR A 97 5.87 -15.68 -2.77
N GLY A 98 5.32 -14.79 -3.59
CA GLY A 98 5.68 -13.38 -3.56
C GLY A 98 5.37 -12.69 -2.23
N LEU A 99 4.21 -12.97 -1.62
CA LEU A 99 3.86 -12.42 -0.30
C LEU A 99 4.84 -12.86 0.79
N LEU A 100 5.28 -14.12 0.78
CA LEU A 100 6.25 -14.63 1.74
C LEU A 100 7.64 -14.03 1.54
N GLU A 101 8.08 -13.87 0.29
CA GLU A 101 9.34 -13.18 -0.04
C GLU A 101 9.31 -11.70 0.35
N LEU A 102 8.19 -11.02 0.08
CA LEU A 102 7.98 -9.63 0.46
C LEU A 102 8.07 -9.46 1.97
N ARG A 103 7.38 -10.30 2.75
CA ARG A 103 7.41 -10.24 4.22
C ARG A 103 8.82 -10.40 4.77
N ARG A 104 9.56 -11.41 4.30
CA ARG A 104 10.96 -11.64 4.71
C ARG A 104 11.85 -10.45 4.36
N THR A 105 11.66 -9.87 3.18
CA THR A 105 12.46 -8.74 2.70
C THR A 105 12.18 -7.47 3.49
N LEU A 106 10.91 -7.14 3.74
CA LEU A 106 10.54 -5.97 4.54
C LEU A 106 11.10 -6.07 5.97
N GLU A 107 11.01 -7.24 6.60
CA GLU A 107 11.63 -7.48 7.91
C GLU A 107 13.15 -7.23 7.87
N ALA A 108 13.84 -7.74 6.84
CA ALA A 108 15.28 -7.54 6.68
C ALA A 108 15.66 -6.07 6.44
N ILE A 109 14.89 -5.34 5.64
CA ILE A 109 15.12 -3.91 5.34
C ILE A 109 14.88 -3.05 6.59
N LEU A 110 13.80 -3.30 7.33
CA LEU A 110 13.43 -2.52 8.51
C LEU A 110 14.33 -2.83 9.73
N SER A 111 15.04 -3.95 9.71
CA SER A 111 15.93 -4.38 10.80
C SER A 111 17.40 -3.96 10.61
N THR A 112 17.74 -3.23 9.54
CA THR A 112 19.12 -2.82 9.24
C THR A 112 19.26 -1.31 9.12
N ASP A 113 20.30 -0.76 9.74
CA ASP A 113 20.71 0.64 9.53
C ASP A 113 21.66 0.79 8.32
N ASP A 114 22.16 -0.31 7.74
CA ASP A 114 23.03 -0.29 6.55
C ASP A 114 22.21 -0.17 5.24
N PRO A 115 22.28 0.97 4.52
CA PRO A 115 21.55 1.17 3.26
C PRO A 115 21.93 0.17 2.17
N GLN A 116 23.17 -0.32 2.16
CA GLN A 116 23.59 -1.29 1.13
C GLN A 116 22.97 -2.66 1.38
N THR A 117 22.78 -3.04 2.64
CA THR A 117 22.08 -4.27 3.00
C THR A 117 20.61 -4.19 2.63
N ALA A 118 19.95 -3.07 2.90
CA ALA A 118 18.57 -2.83 2.46
C ALA A 118 18.43 -2.89 0.93
N SER A 119 19.31 -2.19 0.19
CA SER A 119 19.31 -2.20 -1.28
C SER A 119 19.49 -3.61 -1.84
N ARG A 120 20.46 -4.38 -1.33
CA ARG A 120 20.67 -5.78 -1.78
C ARG A 120 19.47 -6.68 -1.49
N ALA A 121 18.79 -6.48 -0.37
CA ALA A 121 17.58 -7.24 -0.05
C ALA A 121 16.45 -6.92 -1.04
N PHE A 122 16.24 -5.63 -1.33
CA PHE A 122 15.27 -5.17 -2.33
C PHE A 122 15.58 -5.69 -3.75
N ASP A 123 16.84 -5.65 -4.19
CA ASP A 123 17.25 -6.13 -5.51
C ASP A 123 16.95 -7.63 -5.66
N ARG A 124 17.29 -8.43 -4.64
CA ARG A 124 16.98 -9.87 -4.63
C ARG A 124 15.49 -10.17 -4.65
N LEU A 125 14.68 -9.40 -3.93
CA LEU A 125 13.22 -9.53 -3.99
C LEU A 125 12.74 -9.29 -5.42
N SER A 126 13.17 -8.18 -6.04
CA SER A 126 12.77 -7.81 -7.39
C SER A 126 13.16 -8.89 -8.42
N GLU A 127 14.37 -9.45 -8.30
CA GLU A 127 14.84 -10.55 -9.15
C GLU A 127 14.05 -11.84 -8.93
N SER A 128 13.82 -12.21 -7.66
CA SER A 128 13.10 -13.43 -7.25
C SER A 128 11.66 -13.43 -7.76
N LEU A 129 10.94 -12.32 -7.58
CA LEU A 129 9.56 -12.18 -8.07
C LEU A 129 9.48 -12.28 -9.59
N ARG A 130 10.37 -11.60 -10.32
CA ARG A 130 10.40 -11.64 -11.80
C ARG A 130 10.75 -13.02 -12.33
N ALA A 131 11.65 -13.74 -11.66
CA ALA A 131 12.02 -15.10 -12.04
C ALA A 131 10.87 -16.09 -11.81
N GLN A 132 10.12 -15.91 -10.71
CA GLN A 132 9.00 -16.77 -10.35
C GLN A 132 7.78 -16.57 -11.27
N ASP A 133 7.44 -15.31 -11.59
CA ASP A 133 6.29 -14.98 -12.43
C ASP A 133 6.58 -13.77 -13.33
N PRO A 134 7.21 -13.98 -14.50
CA PRO A 134 7.52 -12.89 -15.42
C PRO A 134 6.27 -12.13 -15.89
N GLY A 135 5.11 -12.81 -15.94
CA GLY A 135 3.84 -12.22 -16.38
C GLY A 135 3.36 -11.10 -15.46
N ALA A 136 3.67 -11.18 -14.15
CA ALA A 136 3.34 -10.16 -13.15
C ALA A 136 4.07 -8.81 -13.35
N PHE A 137 4.97 -8.75 -14.33
CA PHE A 137 5.74 -7.56 -14.68
C PHE A 137 5.57 -7.20 -16.16
N GLY A 138 4.49 -7.66 -16.78
CA GLY A 138 4.16 -7.38 -18.18
C GLY A 138 3.85 -5.90 -18.42
N ASP A 139 3.15 -5.27 -17.48
CA ASP A 139 2.87 -3.83 -17.46
C ASP A 139 3.57 -3.14 -16.27
N ARG A 140 3.76 -1.81 -16.32
CA ARG A 140 4.28 -1.01 -15.20
C ARG A 140 3.20 -0.61 -14.20
N GLU A 141 1.92 -0.71 -14.58
CA GLU A 141 0.78 -0.48 -13.70
C GLU A 141 0.21 -1.78 -13.10
N ASP A 142 0.84 -2.93 -13.37
CA ASP A 142 0.55 -4.18 -12.68
C ASP A 142 0.96 -4.10 -11.20
N TRP A 143 0.36 -4.96 -10.37
CA TRP A 143 0.41 -4.82 -8.92
C TRP A 143 1.83 -4.89 -8.33
N TRP A 144 2.65 -5.86 -8.73
CA TRP A 144 4.02 -5.99 -8.22
C TRP A 144 4.94 -4.84 -8.61
N PRO A 145 4.97 -4.37 -9.87
CA PRO A 145 5.64 -3.12 -10.25
C PRO A 145 5.30 -1.94 -9.34
N LEU A 146 4.02 -1.75 -9.00
CA LEU A 146 3.58 -0.67 -8.11
C LEU A 146 4.09 -0.84 -6.67
N VAL A 147 3.98 -2.05 -6.12
CA VAL A 147 4.49 -2.38 -4.77
C VAL A 147 6.00 -2.13 -4.69
N LEU A 148 6.77 -2.56 -5.70
CA LEU A 148 8.23 -2.37 -5.70
C LEU A 148 8.62 -0.91 -5.92
N ASP A 149 7.88 -0.17 -6.74
CA ASP A 149 8.10 1.27 -6.91
C ASP A 149 7.85 1.99 -5.58
N ASP A 150 6.79 1.66 -4.86
CA ASP A 150 6.46 2.27 -3.57
C ASP A 150 7.57 2.05 -2.51
N ILE A 151 8.03 0.81 -2.33
CA ILE A 151 9.13 0.48 -1.40
C ILE A 151 10.39 1.27 -1.74
N ARG A 152 10.72 1.39 -3.03
CA ARG A 152 11.90 2.12 -3.49
C ARG A 152 11.74 3.63 -3.27
N ASP A 153 10.59 4.18 -3.62
CA ASP A 153 10.32 5.61 -3.59
C ASP A 153 10.31 6.11 -2.13
N THR A 154 9.67 5.37 -1.22
CA THR A 154 9.67 5.67 0.22
C THR A 154 11.06 5.54 0.88
N ALA A 155 11.94 4.70 0.34
CA ALA A 155 13.30 4.54 0.85
C ALA A 155 14.30 5.60 0.35
N SER A 156 14.00 6.30 -0.75
CA SER A 156 14.99 7.11 -1.46
C SER A 156 14.68 8.60 -1.53
N ALA A 157 13.41 9.00 -1.39
CA ALA A 157 13.01 10.38 -1.56
C ALA A 157 12.84 11.12 -0.21
N PRO A 158 13.40 12.33 -0.05
CA PRO A 158 13.13 13.18 1.12
C PRO A 158 11.74 13.81 0.97
N ASN A 159 10.70 13.00 1.17
CA ASN A 159 9.29 13.40 1.07
C ASN A 159 8.72 13.73 2.45
N TYR A 160 8.08 14.89 2.58
CA TYR A 160 7.46 15.37 3.82
C TYR A 160 5.97 15.68 3.63
N ALA A 161 5.26 15.62 4.76
CA ALA A 161 3.91 16.12 4.91
C ALA A 161 3.88 17.16 6.04
N ALA A 162 2.99 18.14 5.94
CA ALA A 162 2.74 19.15 6.95
C ALA A 162 1.23 19.29 7.21
N PHE A 163 0.80 19.12 8.45
CA PHE A 163 -0.60 19.30 8.85
C PHE A 163 -0.72 20.53 9.75
N GLU A 164 -1.56 21.48 9.35
CA GLU A 164 -2.03 22.57 10.20
C GLU A 164 -3.28 22.11 10.96
N TYR A 165 -3.26 22.22 12.28
CA TYR A 165 -4.37 21.81 13.14
C TYR A 165 -4.57 22.74 14.33
N ILE A 166 -5.73 22.62 14.98
CA ILE A 166 -6.06 23.37 16.21
C ILE A 166 -5.68 22.53 17.43
N GLY A 167 -4.70 23.01 18.20
CA GLY A 167 -4.23 22.39 19.43
C GLY A 167 -5.31 22.35 20.53
N PRO A 168 -5.07 21.58 21.62
CA PRO A 168 -6.00 21.48 22.73
C PRO A 168 -6.34 22.84 23.38
N ASP A 169 -5.39 23.77 23.37
CA ASP A 169 -5.51 25.14 23.88
C ASP A 169 -6.19 26.12 22.90
N GLY A 170 -6.62 25.64 21.73
CA GLY A 170 -7.24 26.44 20.69
C GLY A 170 -6.24 27.18 19.79
N THR A 171 -4.94 27.00 19.97
CA THR A 171 -3.92 27.63 19.13
C THR A 171 -3.72 26.87 17.82
N LYS A 172 -3.36 27.58 16.75
CA LYS A 172 -2.95 26.95 15.50
C LYS A 172 -1.55 26.38 15.64
N GLN A 173 -1.38 25.14 15.22
CA GLN A 173 -0.10 24.43 15.24
C GLN A 173 0.15 23.79 13.87
N ILE A 174 1.42 23.61 13.53
CA ILE A 174 1.86 22.90 12.33
C ILE A 174 2.83 21.82 12.77
N LEU A 175 2.57 20.59 12.35
CA LEU A 175 3.52 19.48 12.47
C LEU A 175 3.99 19.10 11.07
N THR A 176 5.29 18.79 10.94
CA THR A 176 5.89 18.33 9.69
C THR A 176 6.72 17.08 9.96
N GLN A 177 6.55 16.04 9.16
CA GLN A 177 7.27 14.78 9.30
C GLN A 177 7.61 14.19 7.92
N SER A 178 8.75 13.51 7.85
CA SER A 178 9.14 12.69 6.70
C SER A 178 8.51 11.30 6.79
N GLY A 179 8.47 10.60 5.66
CA GLY A 179 8.12 9.18 5.64
C GLY A 179 9.17 8.28 6.30
N ALA A 180 8.94 6.98 6.20
CA ALA A 180 9.90 5.90 6.43
C ALA A 180 9.76 4.85 5.32
N ILE A 181 10.63 3.84 5.29
CA ILE A 181 10.54 2.78 4.28
C ILE A 181 9.19 2.05 4.44
N GLY A 182 8.36 2.06 3.39
CA GLY A 182 7.02 1.48 3.42
C GLY A 182 6.03 2.21 4.33
N GLU A 183 6.28 3.48 4.67
CA GLU A 183 5.35 4.35 5.41
C GLU A 183 5.42 5.78 4.86
N HIS A 184 4.31 6.27 4.33
CA HIS A 184 4.24 7.59 3.71
C HIS A 184 4.22 8.68 4.79
N PRO A 185 4.74 9.90 4.50
CA PRO A 185 4.79 10.96 5.50
C PRO A 185 3.41 11.33 6.05
N GLU A 186 2.35 11.23 5.25
CA GLU A 186 0.96 11.48 5.67
C GLU A 186 0.50 10.47 6.73
N GLU A 187 0.79 9.19 6.53
CA GLU A 187 0.43 8.11 7.46
C GLU A 187 1.17 8.25 8.78
N ARG A 188 2.48 8.50 8.71
CA ARG A 188 3.33 8.67 9.89
C ARG A 188 2.94 9.90 10.70
N LEU A 189 2.62 10.99 10.01
CA LEU A 189 2.22 12.25 10.62
C LEU A 189 0.86 12.11 11.29
N TRP A 190 -0.12 11.54 10.58
CA TRP A 190 -1.43 11.31 11.17
C TRP A 190 -1.35 10.37 12.37
N SER A 191 -0.58 9.29 12.30
CA SER A 191 -0.36 8.39 13.44
C SER A 191 0.18 9.13 14.66
N THR A 192 1.09 10.08 14.45
CA THR A 192 1.65 10.92 15.53
C THR A 192 0.59 11.84 16.14
N LEU A 193 -0.21 12.54 15.33
CA LEU A 193 -1.28 13.42 15.80
C LEU A 193 -2.40 12.65 16.50
N HIS A 194 -2.80 11.52 15.94
CA HIS A 194 -3.84 10.67 16.48
C HIS A 194 -3.42 10.10 17.84
N ALA A 195 -2.17 9.65 17.99
CA ALA A 195 -1.61 9.20 19.26
C ALA A 195 -1.52 10.34 20.30
N ALA A 196 -1.34 11.59 19.85
CA ALA A 196 -1.40 12.78 20.70
C ALA A 196 -2.85 13.22 21.04
N GLY A 197 -3.86 12.50 20.56
CA GLY A 197 -5.28 12.76 20.83
C GLY A 197 -5.86 13.93 20.04
N VAL A 198 -5.23 14.33 18.93
CA VAL A 198 -5.76 15.36 18.04
C VAL A 198 -6.91 14.77 17.21
N PRO A 199 -8.14 15.27 17.37
CA PRO A 199 -9.28 14.82 16.55
C PRO A 199 -9.13 15.22 15.09
N ALA A 200 -9.65 14.42 14.16
CA ALA A 200 -9.48 14.66 12.73
C ALA A 200 -10.12 15.98 12.25
N ASP A 201 -11.29 16.34 12.81
CA ASP A 201 -12.00 17.60 12.52
C ASP A 201 -11.22 18.87 12.94
N ARG A 202 -10.15 18.73 13.73
CA ARG A 202 -9.26 19.82 14.09
C ARG A 202 -8.14 20.06 13.07
N VAL A 203 -7.92 19.15 12.12
CA VAL A 203 -6.99 19.36 11.02
C VAL A 203 -7.64 20.26 9.99
N GLN A 204 -6.96 21.36 9.65
CA GLN A 204 -7.50 22.43 8.80
C GLN A 204 -6.84 22.46 7.42
N ARG A 205 -5.54 22.13 7.34
CA ARG A 205 -4.78 22.13 6.07
C ARG A 205 -3.76 21.01 6.07
N ILE A 206 -3.60 20.40 4.91
CA ILE A 206 -2.63 19.34 4.67
C ILE A 206 -1.82 19.74 3.44
N HIS A 207 -0.50 19.76 3.58
CA HIS A 207 0.43 19.99 2.48
C HIS A 207 1.41 18.83 2.39
N THR A 208 1.65 18.32 1.19
CA THR A 208 2.61 17.25 0.94
C THR A 208 3.58 17.65 -0.17
N ASP A 209 4.83 17.18 -0.11
CA ASP A 209 5.78 17.53 -1.18
C ASP A 209 5.36 16.88 -2.51
N LEU A 210 5.02 15.59 -2.47
CA LEU A 210 4.38 14.87 -3.57
C LEU A 210 2.88 14.77 -3.37
N GLN A 211 2.12 14.84 -4.46
CA GLN A 211 0.69 14.52 -4.45
C GLN A 211 0.44 13.18 -3.74
N PRO A 212 -0.53 13.10 -2.80
CA PRO A 212 -0.83 11.87 -2.07
C PRO A 212 -1.07 10.70 -3.01
N CYS A 213 -0.49 9.55 -2.69
CA CYS A 213 -0.46 8.41 -3.59
C CYS A 213 -1.84 7.75 -3.80
N PHE A 214 -1.94 6.97 -4.87
CA PHE A 214 -2.99 5.96 -5.09
C PHE A 214 -2.30 4.63 -5.44
N LEU A 215 -1.57 4.08 -4.48
CA LEU A 215 -0.77 2.87 -4.64
C LEU A 215 -1.23 1.77 -3.68
N PRO A 216 -1.04 0.48 -4.06
CA PRO A 216 -1.29 -0.65 -3.18
C PRO A 216 -0.67 -0.44 -1.80
N GLY A 217 -1.42 -0.76 -0.75
CA GLY A 217 -1.01 -0.66 0.65
C GLY A 217 -1.28 0.67 1.33
N HIS A 218 -1.32 1.78 0.56
CA HIS A 218 -1.31 3.13 1.14
C HIS A 218 -2.56 3.94 0.81
N TYR A 219 -2.86 4.10 -0.49
CA TYR A 219 -4.01 4.87 -0.97
C TYR A 219 -4.22 6.22 -0.26
N CYS A 220 -3.13 6.99 -0.05
CA CYS A 220 -3.14 8.24 0.72
C CYS A 220 -4.19 9.23 0.27
N SER A 221 -4.37 9.38 -1.05
CA SER A 221 -5.42 10.24 -1.61
C SER A 221 -6.84 9.87 -1.16
N LEU A 222 -7.15 8.58 -0.97
CA LEU A 222 -8.47 8.13 -0.54
C LEU A 222 -8.69 8.39 0.95
N TRP A 223 -7.84 7.86 1.83
CA TRP A 223 -8.09 7.95 3.26
C TRP A 223 -7.94 9.37 3.78
N LEU A 224 -7.08 10.20 3.19
CA LEU A 224 -7.00 11.61 3.56
C LEU A 224 -8.31 12.36 3.25
N ALA A 225 -8.93 12.07 2.10
CA ALA A 225 -10.21 12.66 1.73
C ALA A 225 -11.36 12.15 2.62
N GLU A 226 -11.30 10.89 3.06
CA GLU A 226 -12.29 10.29 3.97
C GLU A 226 -12.16 10.82 5.40
N ILE A 227 -10.95 10.90 5.94
CA ILE A 227 -10.69 11.30 7.33
C ILE A 227 -10.74 12.83 7.50
N PHE A 228 -10.31 13.60 6.49
CA PHE A 228 -10.22 15.07 6.54
C PHE A 228 -11.03 15.76 5.43
N PRO A 229 -12.34 15.53 5.34
CA PRO A 229 -13.16 16.03 4.23
C PRO A 229 -13.19 17.56 4.14
N ASP A 230 -13.02 18.25 5.28
CA ASP A 230 -13.05 19.72 5.36
C ASP A 230 -11.65 20.36 5.29
N ALA A 231 -10.57 19.57 5.34
CA ALA A 231 -9.21 20.11 5.32
C ALA A 231 -8.81 20.55 3.91
N GLN A 232 -8.14 21.70 3.81
CA GLN A 232 -7.58 22.12 2.53
C GLN A 232 -6.33 21.29 2.21
N MET A 233 -6.42 20.45 1.17
CA MET A 233 -5.29 19.67 0.68
C MET A 233 -4.53 20.38 -0.44
N THR A 234 -3.21 20.40 -0.35
CA THR A 234 -2.30 20.96 -1.37
C THR A 234 -1.06 20.08 -1.50
N HIS A 235 -0.37 20.18 -2.64
CA HIS A 235 0.90 19.49 -2.86
C HIS A 235 1.86 20.35 -3.70
N THR A 236 3.17 20.08 -3.61
CA THR A 236 4.17 20.82 -4.39
C THR A 236 4.37 20.23 -5.78
N PHE A 237 4.54 18.92 -5.89
CA PHE A 237 4.79 18.22 -7.14
C PHE A 237 3.68 17.20 -7.44
N PRO A 238 3.21 17.12 -8.69
CA PRO A 238 2.28 16.06 -9.08
C PRO A 238 2.99 14.70 -9.03
N TYR A 239 2.26 13.67 -8.62
CA TYR A 239 2.70 12.28 -8.66
C TYR A 239 1.95 11.53 -9.78
N GLY A 240 0.66 11.82 -9.94
CA GLY A 240 -0.18 11.30 -11.01
C GLY A 240 -0.41 9.78 -10.94
N GLU A 241 -0.99 9.25 -12.01
CA GLU A 241 -1.55 7.89 -12.05
C GLU A 241 -0.70 6.90 -12.86
N THR A 242 0.36 7.36 -13.53
CA THR A 242 1.19 6.53 -14.41
C THR A 242 2.62 6.41 -13.91
N ALA A 243 3.32 5.35 -14.27
CA ALA A 243 4.72 5.16 -13.90
C ALA A 243 5.59 6.31 -14.40
N ALA A 244 5.27 6.88 -15.56
CA ALA A 244 5.97 8.04 -16.10
C ALA A 244 5.73 9.31 -15.26
N SER A 245 4.49 9.59 -14.84
CA SER A 245 4.19 10.73 -13.98
C SER A 245 4.80 10.58 -12.59
N ARG A 246 4.78 9.37 -12.03
CA ARG A 246 5.37 9.06 -10.72
C ARG A 246 6.89 9.27 -10.74
N ALA A 247 7.57 8.72 -11.75
CA ALA A 247 9.00 8.92 -11.94
C ALA A 247 9.38 10.40 -12.12
N GLU A 248 8.55 11.16 -12.85
CA GLU A 248 8.74 12.60 -13.02
C GLU A 248 8.55 13.38 -11.71
N GLY A 249 7.53 13.04 -10.92
CA GLY A 249 7.30 13.62 -9.60
C GLY A 249 8.49 13.40 -8.66
N ILE A 250 8.95 12.15 -8.55
CA ILE A 250 10.12 11.77 -7.72
C ILE A 250 11.38 12.50 -8.19
N ARG A 251 11.60 12.60 -9.51
CA ARG A 251 12.74 13.34 -10.07
C ARG A 251 12.71 14.81 -9.64
N ARG A 252 11.57 15.49 -9.76
CA ARG A 252 11.41 16.89 -9.35
C ARG A 252 11.61 17.09 -7.85
N LEU A 253 11.08 16.18 -7.03
CA LEU A 253 11.27 16.20 -5.58
C LEU A 253 12.76 16.15 -5.24
N ASN A 254 13.50 15.18 -5.81
CA ASN A 254 14.93 15.03 -5.58
C ASN A 254 15.74 16.24 -6.05
N GLU A 255 15.41 16.81 -7.22
CA GLU A 255 16.05 18.03 -7.73
C GLU A 255 15.83 19.24 -6.81
N SER A 256 14.65 19.35 -6.19
CA SER A 256 14.33 20.43 -5.26
C SER A 256 15.10 20.33 -3.95
N ALA A 257 15.31 19.11 -3.43
CA ALA A 257 16.07 18.86 -2.20
C ALA A 257 17.55 19.25 -2.35
N VAL A 258 18.13 19.05 -3.54
CA VAL A 258 19.52 19.45 -3.85
C VAL A 258 19.67 20.97 -3.95
N GLN A 259 18.64 21.69 -4.41
CA GLN A 259 18.68 23.16 -4.55
C GLN A 259 18.44 23.92 -3.25
N GLY A 260 17.82 23.27 -2.25
CA GLY A 260 17.56 23.84 -0.92
C GLY A 260 18.67 23.59 0.12
N SER A 261 19.71 22.83 -0.24
CA SER A 261 20.89 22.52 0.61
C SER A 261 22.07 23.44 0.30
#